data_AF-A0A0N0T4G4-F1
#
_entry.id   AF-A0A0N0T4G4-F1
#
_cell.length_a   1.000
_cell.length_b   1.000
_cell.length_c   1.000
_cell.angle_alpha   90.00
_cell.angle_beta   90.00
_cell.angle_gamma   90.00
#
_symmetry.space_group_name_H-M   'P 1'
#
loop_
_entity.id
_entity.type
_entity.pdbx_description
1 polymer ?
#
loop_
_entity_poly.entity_id
_entity_poly.type
_entity_poly.pdbx_seq_one_letter_code
_entity_poly.pdbx_strand_id
1 'polypeptide(L)'
;MQDDPTGLSARAIGLLERTGWRDSPQEPRLSTEFLRLRDRLGELTPAPMTLVIRREGFEQRYGGLRYQVRSSYIVQGERHDRLRDWHYDLGQGIWAGPAHGWYFDWFGERVSSPVRYLVHTDGRPGVDDGGGTFFEIAPSLPALIESHALTDMVSTWDRTNAKVDSRALAERLDGLIDVPEASGRTIRWRLSDNVAVQEFRNWSSEEPRRWRAFIWSRGHAGRRQVEEAAVRAAAMQQTTTGIG
;
A
#
# COMPACT_ATOMS: atom_id res chain seq x y z
N MET A 1 13.19 -22.93 -11.63
CA MET A 1 12.04 -22.87 -12.54
C MET A 1 11.06 -21.93 -11.86
N GLN A 2 11.01 -20.66 -12.32
CA GLN A 2 10.26 -19.57 -11.68
C GLN A 2 8.76 -19.90 -11.68
N ASP A 3 8.17 -20.01 -10.49
CA ASP A 3 6.73 -20.16 -10.33
C ASP A 3 6.03 -18.85 -10.77
N ASP A 4 5.04 -19.03 -11.63
CA ASP A 4 4.41 -18.07 -12.53
C ASP A 4 3.80 -16.81 -11.82
N PRO A 5 4.33 -15.60 -12.07
CA PRO A 5 3.73 -14.33 -11.64
C PRO A 5 2.55 -13.95 -12.56
N THR A 6 1.52 -14.79 -12.62
CA THR A 6 0.34 -14.53 -13.44
C THR A 6 -0.36 -13.25 -12.97
N GLY A 7 -0.17 -12.16 -13.73
CA GLY A 7 -0.88 -10.89 -13.54
C GLY A 7 -0.03 -9.70 -13.08
N LEU A 8 1.28 -9.86 -12.84
CA LEU A 8 2.17 -8.71 -12.58
C LEU A 8 2.69 -8.10 -13.89
N SER A 9 2.83 -6.79 -13.90
CA SER A 9 3.46 -6.01 -14.97
C SER A 9 4.97 -6.27 -15.01
N ALA A 10 5.58 -5.99 -16.16
CA ALA A 10 7.04 -6.05 -16.32
C ALA A 10 7.78 -5.17 -15.31
N ARG A 11 7.16 -4.06 -14.87
CA ARG A 11 7.71 -3.16 -13.84
C ARG A 11 7.77 -3.85 -12.48
N ALA A 12 6.70 -4.51 -12.06
CA ALA A 12 6.66 -5.24 -10.81
C ALA A 12 7.57 -6.47 -10.82
N ILE A 13 7.59 -7.22 -11.93
CA ILE A 13 8.55 -8.32 -12.13
C ILE A 13 9.98 -7.79 -12.01
N GLY A 14 10.30 -6.69 -12.70
CA GLY A 14 11.63 -6.09 -12.63
C GLY A 14 12.02 -5.61 -11.22
N LEU A 15 11.07 -5.16 -10.38
CA LEU A 15 11.35 -4.88 -8.96
C LEU A 15 11.76 -6.17 -8.24
N LEU A 16 10.94 -7.22 -8.36
CA LEU A 16 11.16 -8.50 -7.69
C LEU A 16 12.45 -9.19 -8.17
N GLU A 17 12.82 -9.06 -9.44
CA GLU A 17 14.08 -9.60 -9.96
C GLU A 17 15.31 -8.86 -9.41
N ARG A 18 15.21 -7.54 -9.18
CA ARG A 18 16.32 -6.73 -8.67
C ARG A 18 16.53 -6.86 -7.17
N THR A 19 15.44 -6.87 -6.40
CA THR A 19 15.50 -6.75 -4.94
C THR A 19 14.85 -7.91 -4.21
N GLY A 20 14.16 -8.80 -4.93
CA GLY A 20 13.40 -9.88 -4.36
C GLY A 20 14.21 -11.14 -4.18
N TRP A 21 13.89 -11.86 -3.12
CA TRP A 21 14.34 -13.22 -2.91
C TRP A 21 13.24 -13.99 -2.20
N ARG A 22 13.35 -15.31 -2.20
CA ARG A 22 12.47 -16.18 -1.43
C ARG A 22 13.31 -16.92 -0.41
N ASP A 23 13.03 -16.69 0.87
CA ASP A 23 13.59 -17.52 1.93
C ASP A 23 13.15 -18.97 1.65
N SER A 24 14.04 -19.94 1.85
CA SER A 24 13.69 -21.36 1.69
C SER A 24 12.43 -21.65 2.50
N PRO A 25 11.49 -22.45 1.97
CA PRO A 25 10.25 -22.74 2.68
C PRO A 25 10.60 -23.22 4.07
N GLN A 26 10.23 -22.43 5.09
CA GLN A 26 10.17 -22.98 6.44
C GLN A 26 9.18 -24.13 6.36
N GLU A 27 9.48 -25.27 7.01
CA GLU A 27 8.59 -26.43 7.02
C GLU A 27 7.14 -25.95 7.16
N PRO A 28 6.20 -26.48 6.36
CA PRO A 28 4.85 -25.98 6.32
C PRO A 28 4.32 -25.90 7.76
N ARG A 29 4.22 -24.68 8.27
CA ARG A 29 3.54 -24.36 9.53
C ARG A 29 2.04 -24.47 9.25
N LEU A 30 1.60 -25.64 8.81
CA LEU A 30 0.22 -26.06 8.98
C LEU A 30 0.05 -26.21 10.48
N SER A 31 -0.17 -25.08 11.14
CA SER A 31 -0.63 -25.12 12.52
C SER A 31 -2.03 -25.67 12.48
N THR A 32 -2.12 -26.98 12.67
CA THR A 32 -3.32 -27.71 13.09
C THR A 32 -3.95 -27.14 14.37
N GLU A 33 -3.41 -26.06 14.95
CA GLU A 33 -3.95 -25.39 16.14
C GLU A 33 -5.13 -24.44 15.83
N PHE A 34 -5.36 -24.09 14.57
CA PHE A 34 -6.45 -23.18 14.18
C PHE A 34 -7.78 -23.86 13.87
N LEU A 35 -8.03 -25.11 14.31
CA LEU A 35 -9.34 -25.75 14.13
C LEU A 35 -10.46 -25.02 14.87
N ARG A 36 -10.12 -24.22 15.89
CA ARG A 36 -11.08 -23.38 16.64
C ARG A 36 -10.55 -21.97 16.81
N LEU A 37 -11.41 -20.98 16.54
CA LEU A 37 -11.11 -19.56 16.60
C LEU A 37 -12.13 -18.84 17.45
N ARG A 38 -11.70 -17.79 18.13
CA ARG A 38 -12.63 -16.90 18.81
C ARG A 38 -13.36 -16.03 17.79
N ASP A 39 -14.68 -16.07 17.81
CA ASP A 39 -15.51 -15.17 17.02
C ASP A 39 -15.54 -13.75 17.63
N ARG A 40 -16.40 -12.86 17.09
CA ARG A 40 -16.53 -11.49 17.60
C ARG A 40 -17.07 -11.41 19.03
N LEU A 41 -17.75 -12.44 19.51
CA LEU A 41 -18.28 -12.56 20.87
C LEU A 41 -17.26 -13.23 21.82
N GLY A 42 -16.11 -13.66 21.29
CA GLY A 42 -15.07 -14.33 22.03
C GLY A 42 -15.28 -15.84 22.18
N GLU A 43 -16.30 -16.41 21.55
CA GLU A 43 -16.63 -17.83 21.61
C GLU A 43 -15.77 -18.67 20.66
N LEU A 44 -15.35 -19.85 21.12
CA LEU A 44 -14.57 -20.78 20.30
C LEU A 44 -15.46 -21.48 19.27
N THR A 45 -15.31 -21.10 18.01
CA THR A 45 -16.04 -21.63 16.86
C THR A 45 -15.08 -22.38 15.92
N PRO A 46 -15.53 -23.40 15.17
CA PRO A 46 -14.69 -24.02 14.15
C PRO A 46 -14.20 -22.98 13.13
N ALA A 47 -12.93 -23.05 12.74
CA ALA A 47 -12.42 -22.14 11.73
C ALA A 47 -13.17 -22.32 10.41
N PRO A 48 -13.70 -21.24 9.81
CA PRO A 48 -14.35 -21.37 8.52
C PRO A 48 -13.37 -21.84 7.45
N MET A 49 -13.79 -22.79 6.62
CA MET A 49 -12.95 -23.34 5.55
C MET A 49 -12.39 -22.26 4.62
N THR A 50 -13.16 -21.19 4.36
CA THR A 50 -12.69 -20.05 3.56
C THR A 50 -11.44 -19.39 4.16
N LEU A 51 -11.34 -19.29 5.49
CA LEU A 51 -10.16 -18.74 6.14
C LEU A 51 -8.95 -19.67 5.97
N VAL A 52 -9.14 -20.97 6.22
CA VAL A 52 -8.07 -21.98 6.07
C VAL A 52 -7.50 -21.96 4.65
N ILE A 53 -8.38 -22.10 3.64
CA ILE A 53 -8.02 -22.10 2.22
C ILE A 53 -7.28 -20.81 1.84
N ARG A 54 -7.74 -19.65 2.34
CA ARG A 54 -7.12 -18.36 1.99
C ARG A 54 -5.76 -18.17 2.64
N ARG A 55 -5.58 -18.62 3.88
CA ARG A 55 -4.30 -18.56 4.58
C ARG A 55 -3.28 -19.50 3.91
N GLU A 56 -3.69 -20.73 3.60
CA GLU A 56 -2.84 -21.69 2.86
C GLU A 56 -2.47 -21.17 1.47
N GLY A 57 -3.44 -20.64 0.72
CA GLY A 57 -3.19 -20.05 -0.59
C GLY A 57 -2.27 -18.83 -0.54
N PHE A 58 -2.35 -18.03 0.53
CA PHE A 58 -1.41 -16.93 0.77
C PHE A 58 0.00 -17.47 1.01
N GLU A 59 0.18 -18.44 1.90
CA GLU A 59 1.49 -19.02 2.19
C GLU A 59 2.10 -19.68 0.95
N GLN A 60 1.32 -20.45 0.21
CA GLN A 60 1.77 -21.10 -1.02
C GLN A 60 2.24 -20.06 -2.05
N ARG A 61 1.47 -18.99 -2.23
CA ARG A 61 1.77 -17.98 -3.26
C ARG A 61 2.84 -16.99 -2.83
N TYR A 62 2.84 -16.53 -1.59
CA TYR A 62 3.68 -15.42 -1.13
C TYR A 62 4.60 -15.76 0.05
N GLY A 63 4.39 -16.87 0.76
CA GLY A 63 5.20 -17.26 1.91
C GLY A 63 6.70 -17.25 1.61
N GLY A 64 7.51 -16.65 2.48
CA GLY A 64 8.94 -16.49 2.26
C GLY A 64 9.34 -15.44 1.22
N LEU A 65 8.41 -14.83 0.48
CA LEU A 65 8.74 -13.72 -0.41
C LEU A 65 9.24 -12.52 0.40
N ARG A 66 10.38 -12.00 -0.04
CA ARG A 66 11.01 -10.78 0.43
C ARG A 66 11.33 -9.90 -0.74
N TYR A 67 11.28 -8.59 -0.52
CA TYR A 67 11.87 -7.62 -1.44
C TYR A 67 12.04 -6.28 -0.74
N GLN A 68 12.81 -5.40 -1.37
CA GLN A 68 13.07 -4.06 -0.88
C GLN A 68 12.49 -3.01 -1.82
N VAL A 69 11.92 -1.95 -1.23
CA VAL A 69 11.32 -0.82 -1.96
C VAL A 69 12.08 0.45 -1.61
N ARG A 70 12.65 1.12 -2.62
CA ARG A 70 13.27 2.44 -2.41
C ARG A 70 12.19 3.52 -2.43
N SER A 71 12.37 4.51 -1.57
CA SER A 71 11.59 5.74 -1.57
C SER A 71 12.50 6.89 -1.20
N SER A 72 12.23 8.08 -1.72
CA SER A 72 12.94 9.29 -1.30
C SER A 72 11.95 10.36 -0.85
N TYR A 73 12.41 11.23 0.03
CA TYR A 73 11.67 12.40 0.48
C TYR A 73 12.65 13.52 0.84
N ILE A 74 12.17 14.76 0.77
CA ILE A 74 12.96 15.95 1.10
C ILE A 74 12.53 16.44 2.48
N VAL A 75 13.49 16.64 3.39
CA VAL A 75 13.30 17.29 4.69
C VAL A 75 14.28 18.44 4.78
N GLN A 76 13.78 19.64 5.08
CA GLN A 76 14.62 20.84 5.24
C GLN A 76 15.56 21.12 4.04
N GLY A 77 15.18 20.69 2.83
CA GLY A 77 15.98 20.87 1.61
C GLY A 77 16.98 19.74 1.35
N GLU A 78 17.15 18.81 2.27
CA GLU A 78 18.00 17.63 2.11
C GLU A 78 17.18 16.44 1.63
N ARG A 79 17.76 15.68 0.69
CA ARG A 79 17.18 14.46 0.18
C ARG A 79 17.56 13.29 1.09
N HIS A 80 16.56 12.58 1.57
CA HIS A 80 16.71 11.34 2.30
C HIS A 80 16.18 10.18 1.47
N ASP A 81 17.04 9.21 1.23
CA ASP A 81 16.65 7.93 0.64
C ASP A 81 16.35 6.92 1.75
N ARG A 82 15.29 6.14 1.57
CA ARG A 82 14.83 5.12 2.51
C ARG A 82 14.56 3.83 1.75
N LEU A 83 15.13 2.74 2.26
CA LEU A 83 14.86 1.39 1.82
C LEU A 83 13.89 0.74 2.80
N ARG A 84 12.81 0.14 2.29
CA ARG A 84 11.78 -0.53 3.09
C ARG A 84 11.76 -2.01 2.72
N ASP A 85 12.00 -2.86 3.71
CA ASP A 85 11.95 -4.31 3.53
C ASP A 85 10.50 -4.82 3.71
N TRP A 86 10.06 -5.69 2.83
CA TRP A 86 8.72 -6.30 2.86
C TRP A 86 8.80 -7.81 3.02
N HIS A 87 8.00 -8.35 3.92
CA HIS A 87 8.01 -9.75 4.34
C HIS A 87 6.61 -10.37 4.20
N TYR A 88 6.51 -11.41 3.37
CA TYR A 88 5.26 -12.09 3.06
C TYR A 88 5.01 -13.36 3.86
N ASP A 89 5.54 -13.45 5.08
CA ASP A 89 5.25 -14.58 5.97
C ASP A 89 3.97 -14.36 6.75
N LEU A 90 3.25 -15.45 6.99
CA LEU A 90 2.13 -15.45 7.92
C LEU A 90 2.59 -15.19 9.35
N GLY A 91 1.82 -14.35 10.05
CA GLY A 91 1.89 -14.28 11.50
C GLY A 91 1.03 -15.37 12.15
N GLN A 92 0.66 -15.11 13.40
CA GLN A 92 -0.11 -16.05 14.24
C GLN A 92 -1.51 -15.54 14.59
N GLY A 93 -1.78 -14.27 14.34
CA GLY A 93 -3.01 -13.60 14.70
C GLY A 93 -4.12 -13.78 13.67
N ILE A 94 -5.32 -14.04 14.19
CA ILE A 94 -6.55 -14.20 13.40
C ILE A 94 -7.67 -13.45 14.11
N TRP A 95 -8.48 -12.72 13.34
CA TRP A 95 -9.57 -11.91 13.88
C TRP A 95 -10.81 -12.01 13.01
N ALA A 96 -11.98 -12.06 13.64
CA ALA A 96 -13.25 -11.93 12.93
C ALA A 96 -13.45 -10.46 12.53
N GLY A 97 -13.63 -10.20 11.23
CA GLY A 97 -13.75 -8.84 10.73
C GLY A 97 -15.15 -8.27 10.84
N PRO A 98 -15.36 -6.95 10.98
CA PRO A 98 -16.67 -6.32 11.24
C PRO A 98 -17.71 -6.44 10.11
N ALA A 99 -17.31 -6.63 8.85
CA ALA A 99 -18.20 -6.63 7.66
C ALA A 99 -18.32 -8.01 6.97
N HIS A 100 -18.48 -9.07 7.77
CA HIS A 100 -18.35 -10.48 7.38
C HIS A 100 -16.92 -10.86 6.96
N GLY A 101 -16.51 -12.10 7.22
CA GLY A 101 -15.17 -12.58 6.91
C GLY A 101 -14.17 -12.47 8.07
N TRP A 102 -12.94 -12.89 7.79
CA TRP A 102 -11.85 -12.99 8.75
C TRP A 102 -10.61 -12.28 8.23
N TYR A 103 -9.76 -11.87 9.15
CA TYR A 103 -8.42 -11.36 8.88
C TYR A 103 -7.39 -12.30 9.49
N PHE A 104 -6.25 -12.42 8.82
CA PHE A 104 -5.05 -13.03 9.39
C PHE A 104 -3.88 -12.07 9.24
N ASP A 105 -2.94 -12.10 10.18
CA ASP A 105 -1.75 -11.28 10.12
C ASP A 105 -0.71 -11.82 9.15
N TRP A 106 0.11 -10.90 8.69
CA TRP A 106 1.36 -11.17 8.01
C TRP A 106 2.39 -10.14 8.45
N PHE A 107 3.67 -10.42 8.27
CA PHE A 107 4.71 -9.53 8.79
C PHE A 107 4.74 -8.16 8.07
N GLY A 108 4.45 -8.12 6.77
CA GLY A 108 4.34 -6.87 6.00
C GLY A 108 5.66 -6.09 5.95
N GLU A 109 5.58 -4.76 6.06
CA GLU A 109 6.78 -3.90 6.07
C GLU A 109 7.57 -4.07 7.39
N ARG A 110 8.87 -4.33 7.30
CA ARG A 110 9.76 -4.47 8.46
C ARG A 110 10.15 -3.10 9.03
N VAL A 111 9.22 -2.50 9.75
CA VAL A 111 9.41 -1.23 10.44
C VAL A 111 8.86 -1.31 11.87
N SER A 112 9.44 -0.53 12.78
CA SER A 112 8.81 -0.27 14.07
C SER A 112 7.57 0.58 13.82
N SER A 113 6.43 -0.09 13.59
CA SER A 113 5.15 0.55 13.34
C SER A 113 4.15 0.08 14.39
N PRO A 114 3.27 0.97 14.90
CA PRO A 114 2.19 0.57 15.78
C PRO A 114 1.12 -0.26 15.04
N VAL A 115 1.22 -0.39 13.71
CA VAL A 115 0.22 -1.07 12.89
C VAL A 115 0.52 -2.56 12.74
N ARG A 116 -0.54 -3.36 12.73
CA ARG A 116 -0.50 -4.76 12.33
C ARG A 116 -0.91 -4.87 10.87
N TYR A 117 -0.10 -5.58 10.08
CA TYR A 117 -0.43 -5.88 8.69
C TYR A 117 -1.36 -7.09 8.64
N LEU A 118 -2.47 -6.95 7.90
CA LEU A 118 -3.54 -7.92 7.83
C LEU A 118 -3.88 -8.25 6.37
N VAL A 119 -4.40 -9.46 6.15
CA VAL A 119 -5.04 -9.87 4.90
C VAL A 119 -6.45 -10.34 5.21
N HIS A 120 -7.43 -9.79 4.51
CA HIS A 120 -8.81 -10.24 4.60
C HIS A 120 -9.03 -11.51 3.77
N THR A 121 -10.00 -12.33 4.15
CA THR A 121 -10.38 -13.55 3.42
C THR A 121 -10.84 -13.34 1.97
N ASP A 122 -11.09 -12.11 1.52
CA ASP A 122 -11.31 -11.79 0.10
C ASP A 122 -10.02 -11.43 -0.67
N GLY A 123 -8.87 -11.47 -0.01
CA GLY A 123 -7.54 -11.22 -0.59
C GLY A 123 -7.06 -9.77 -0.51
N ARG A 124 -7.84 -8.86 0.10
CA ARG A 124 -7.42 -7.47 0.29
C ARG A 124 -6.40 -7.32 1.42
N PRO A 125 -5.23 -6.72 1.19
CA PRO A 125 -4.33 -6.33 2.26
C PRO A 125 -4.80 -5.05 2.96
N GLY A 126 -4.53 -4.96 4.25
CA GLY A 126 -4.81 -3.78 5.06
C GLY A 126 -3.96 -3.73 6.31
N VAL A 127 -4.27 -2.76 7.16
CA VAL A 127 -3.66 -2.61 8.49
C VAL A 127 -4.72 -2.44 9.57
N ASP A 128 -4.33 -2.71 10.80
CA ASP A 128 -5.03 -2.30 12.03
C ASP A 128 -4.05 -1.51 12.90
N ASP A 129 -4.42 -0.30 13.31
CA ASP A 129 -3.61 0.59 14.15
C ASP A 129 -3.75 0.32 15.66
N GLY A 130 -4.40 -0.80 16.02
CA GLY A 130 -4.69 -1.19 17.39
C GLY A 130 -6.14 -0.92 17.80
N GLY A 131 -6.90 -0.19 16.98
CA GLY A 131 -8.33 0.07 17.18
C GLY A 131 -9.25 -1.08 16.77
N GLY A 132 -8.71 -2.20 16.28
CA GLY A 132 -9.50 -3.36 15.84
C GLY A 132 -10.23 -3.13 14.52
N THR A 133 -9.90 -2.05 13.81
CA THR A 133 -10.52 -1.66 12.53
C THR A 133 -9.57 -1.98 11.39
N PHE A 134 -10.11 -2.66 10.37
CA PHE A 134 -9.36 -2.96 9.16
C PHE A 134 -9.35 -1.78 8.20
N PHE A 135 -8.15 -1.28 7.91
CA PHE A 135 -7.90 -0.24 6.93
C PHE A 135 -7.24 -0.83 5.69
N GLU A 136 -8.04 -1.05 4.65
CA GLU A 136 -7.55 -1.49 3.33
C GLU A 136 -6.48 -0.53 2.79
N ILE A 137 -5.31 -1.08 2.40
CA ILE A 137 -4.18 -0.32 1.84
C ILE A 137 -4.00 -0.54 0.34
N ALA A 138 -4.52 -1.64 -0.21
CA ALA A 138 -4.56 -1.93 -1.63
C ALA A 138 -5.72 -2.90 -1.94
N PRO A 139 -6.22 -2.97 -3.19
CA PRO A 139 -7.32 -3.86 -3.55
C PRO A 139 -6.92 -5.34 -3.60
N SER A 140 -5.62 -5.65 -3.68
CA SER A 140 -5.09 -7.01 -3.66
C SER A 140 -3.58 -6.97 -3.37
N LEU A 141 -2.98 -8.12 -3.04
CA LEU A 141 -1.52 -8.22 -2.86
C LEU A 141 -0.74 -7.96 -4.15
N PRO A 142 -1.15 -8.42 -5.35
CA PRO A 142 -0.52 -8.01 -6.60
C PRO A 142 -0.55 -6.49 -6.79
N ALA A 143 -1.69 -5.84 -6.53
CA ALA A 143 -1.79 -4.38 -6.64
C ALA A 143 -0.89 -3.64 -5.62
N LEU A 144 -0.68 -4.22 -4.44
CA LEU A 144 0.28 -3.71 -3.48
C LEU A 144 1.72 -3.78 -4.01
N ILE A 145 2.11 -4.91 -4.60
CA ILE A 145 3.43 -5.09 -5.25
C ILE A 145 3.59 -4.11 -6.41
N GLU A 146 2.56 -3.91 -7.23
CA GLU A 146 2.56 -2.92 -8.32
C GLU A 146 2.78 -1.49 -7.81
N SER A 147 2.07 -1.11 -6.74
CA SER A 147 2.25 0.19 -6.08
C SER A 147 3.67 0.35 -5.51
N HIS A 148 4.25 -0.72 -4.97
CA HIS A 148 5.66 -0.71 -4.53
C HIS A 148 6.63 -0.56 -5.70
N ALA A 149 6.37 -1.20 -6.83
CA ALA A 149 7.18 -1.07 -8.03
C ALA A 149 7.14 0.36 -8.60
N LEU A 150 5.98 1.02 -8.56
CA LEU A 150 5.87 2.44 -8.89
C LEU A 150 6.63 3.32 -7.89
N THR A 151 6.51 3.03 -6.59
CA THR A 151 7.25 3.76 -5.54
C THR A 151 8.76 3.65 -5.74
N ASP A 152 9.28 2.47 -6.06
CA ASP A 152 10.70 2.25 -6.37
C ASP A 152 11.10 2.97 -7.67
N MET A 153 10.26 2.93 -8.70
CA MET A 153 10.50 3.59 -9.99
C MET A 153 10.65 5.11 -9.84
N VAL A 154 9.81 5.74 -9.02
CA VAL A 154 9.86 7.20 -8.78
C VAL A 154 10.79 7.58 -7.65
N SER A 155 11.54 6.63 -7.07
CA SER A 155 12.43 6.89 -5.94
C SER A 155 13.50 7.93 -6.25
N THR A 156 13.92 8.08 -7.51
CA THR A 156 14.90 9.09 -7.93
C THR A 156 14.30 10.47 -8.23
N TRP A 157 12.98 10.58 -8.27
CA TRP A 157 12.27 11.82 -8.65
C TRP A 157 12.12 12.75 -7.44
N ASP A 158 11.95 14.05 -7.71
CA ASP A 158 11.76 15.06 -6.67
C ASP A 158 10.33 15.01 -6.16
N ARG A 159 10.15 14.58 -4.91
CA ARG A 159 8.85 14.62 -4.24
C ARG A 159 8.48 16.05 -3.86
N THR A 160 7.28 16.49 -4.23
CA THR A 160 6.81 17.84 -3.91
C THR A 160 6.74 18.09 -2.41
N ASN A 161 7.09 19.30 -2.01
CA ASN A 161 6.93 19.84 -0.65
C ASN A 161 6.00 21.06 -0.63
N ALA A 162 5.19 21.24 -1.68
CA ALA A 162 4.27 22.38 -1.80
C ALA A 162 3.36 22.49 -0.56
N LYS A 163 3.28 23.69 0.01
CA LYS A 163 2.47 23.99 1.20
C LYS A 163 1.00 24.22 0.86
N VAL A 164 0.42 23.32 0.08
CA VAL A 164 -1.00 23.31 -0.32
C VAL A 164 -1.61 21.96 0.02
N ASP A 165 -2.93 21.85 -0.03
CA ASP A 165 -3.57 20.55 0.16
C ASP A 165 -3.14 19.59 -0.97
N SER A 166 -2.52 18.48 -0.58
CA SER A 166 -1.92 17.52 -1.53
C SER A 166 -2.95 16.91 -2.49
N ARG A 167 -4.19 16.71 -2.04
CA ARG A 167 -5.24 16.16 -2.89
C ARG A 167 -5.72 17.21 -3.89
N ALA A 168 -5.99 18.43 -3.43
CA ALA A 168 -6.36 19.54 -4.32
C ALA A 168 -5.28 19.78 -5.38
N LEU A 169 -4.00 19.67 -5.01
CA LEU A 169 -2.89 19.73 -5.97
C LEU A 169 -2.94 18.58 -6.98
N ALA A 170 -3.14 17.34 -6.53
CA ALA A 170 -3.26 16.19 -7.41
C ALA A 170 -4.42 16.31 -8.43
N GLU A 171 -5.53 16.92 -8.03
CA GLU A 171 -6.69 17.18 -8.91
C GLU A 171 -6.42 18.26 -9.98
N ARG A 172 -5.36 19.07 -9.83
CA ARG A 172 -4.94 20.10 -10.81
C ARG A 172 -3.86 19.65 -11.79
N LEU A 173 -3.41 18.40 -11.67
CA LEU A 173 -2.43 17.78 -12.54
C LEU A 173 -3.15 17.01 -13.65
N ASP A 174 -3.22 17.63 -14.81
CA ASP A 174 -3.81 17.07 -16.03
C ASP A 174 -2.79 16.24 -16.84
N GLY A 175 -3.29 15.44 -17.79
CA GLY A 175 -2.46 14.67 -18.72
C GLY A 175 -1.73 13.48 -18.11
N LEU A 176 -2.14 13.04 -16.92
CA LEU A 176 -1.64 11.83 -16.28
C LEU A 176 -2.50 10.63 -16.69
N ILE A 177 -1.85 9.49 -16.94
CA ILE A 177 -2.47 8.21 -17.28
C ILE A 177 -2.67 7.40 -16.01
N ASP A 178 -3.85 6.83 -15.82
CA ASP A 178 -4.17 5.94 -14.71
C ASP A 178 -3.38 4.62 -14.80
N VAL A 179 -2.97 4.10 -13.63
CA VAL A 179 -2.31 2.79 -13.51
C VAL A 179 -3.25 1.79 -12.85
N PRO A 180 -4.10 1.09 -13.62
CA PRO A 180 -5.16 0.25 -13.06
C PRO A 180 -4.60 -0.90 -12.22
N GLU A 181 -3.45 -1.48 -12.57
CA GLU A 181 -2.87 -2.60 -11.86
C GLU A 181 -2.40 -2.25 -10.44
N ALA A 182 -2.10 -0.96 -10.18
CA ALA A 182 -1.67 -0.45 -8.87
C ALA A 182 -2.78 0.33 -8.14
N SER A 183 -4.00 0.39 -8.70
CA SER A 183 -5.08 1.27 -8.25
C SER A 183 -6.32 0.50 -7.79
N GLY A 184 -7.09 1.11 -6.89
CA GLY A 184 -8.31 0.56 -6.34
C GLY A 184 -9.10 1.59 -5.55
N ARG A 185 -9.87 1.12 -4.56
CA ARG A 185 -10.78 1.98 -3.78
C ARG A 185 -10.05 2.92 -2.82
N THR A 186 -8.90 2.50 -2.28
CA THR A 186 -8.16 3.23 -1.23
C THR A 186 -6.83 3.81 -1.69
N ILE A 187 -6.40 3.47 -2.91
CA ILE A 187 -5.15 3.92 -3.53
C ILE A 187 -5.37 4.13 -5.02
N ARG A 188 -4.79 5.19 -5.61
CA ARG A 188 -4.83 5.46 -7.04
C ARG A 188 -3.49 5.99 -7.50
N TRP A 189 -3.01 5.44 -8.61
CA TRP A 189 -1.77 5.86 -9.25
C TRP A 189 -2.06 6.47 -10.61
N ARG A 190 -1.43 7.61 -10.87
CA ARG A 190 -1.46 8.30 -12.17
C ARG A 190 -0.05 8.76 -12.52
N LEU A 191 0.38 8.60 -13.76
CA LEU A 191 1.71 9.03 -14.20
C LEU A 191 1.72 9.67 -15.59
N SER A 192 2.72 10.49 -15.82
CA SER A 192 3.21 10.88 -17.12
C SER A 192 4.72 10.65 -17.18
N ASP A 193 5.33 11.05 -18.29
CA ASP A 193 6.78 11.08 -18.40
C ASP A 193 7.45 12.06 -17.45
N ASN A 194 6.77 12.96 -16.75
CA ASN A 194 7.46 13.93 -15.89
C ASN A 194 6.86 14.09 -14.50
N VAL A 195 5.66 13.56 -14.27
CA VAL A 195 4.94 13.69 -13.01
C VAL A 195 4.30 12.36 -12.65
N ALA A 196 4.39 11.97 -11.39
CA ALA A 196 3.70 10.81 -10.84
C ALA A 196 2.91 11.22 -9.61
N VAL A 197 1.72 10.65 -9.46
CA VAL A 197 0.79 10.93 -8.37
C VAL A 197 0.30 9.62 -7.78
N GLN A 198 0.43 9.49 -6.48
CA GLN A 198 -0.19 8.43 -5.68
C GLN A 198 -1.19 9.08 -4.72
N GLU A 199 -2.47 8.94 -5.01
CA GLU A 199 -3.54 9.32 -4.09
C GLU A 199 -3.87 8.12 -3.19
N PHE A 200 -4.05 8.34 -1.90
CA PHE A 200 -4.37 7.27 -0.96
C PHE A 200 -5.21 7.78 0.21
N ARG A 201 -5.99 6.88 0.82
CA ARG A 201 -6.67 7.18 2.10
C ARG A 201 -5.69 6.95 3.24
N ASN A 202 -5.59 7.90 4.16
CA ASN A 202 -4.78 7.70 5.35
C ASN A 202 -5.31 6.48 6.16
N TRP A 203 -4.37 5.76 6.74
CA TRP A 203 -4.53 4.61 7.64
C TRP A 203 -4.58 5.00 9.13
N SER A 204 -5.07 6.20 9.46
CA SER A 204 -5.27 6.63 10.85
C SER A 204 -6.68 6.29 11.33
N SER A 205 -6.83 6.00 12.61
CA SER A 205 -8.12 5.91 13.34
C SER A 205 -8.94 7.22 13.35
N GLU A 206 -8.40 8.34 12.87
CA GLU A 206 -9.19 9.56 12.64
C GLU A 206 -10.31 9.32 11.61
N GLU A 207 -11.57 9.43 12.05
CA GLU A 207 -12.74 9.37 11.18
C GLU A 207 -13.33 10.76 10.90
N PRO A 208 -13.68 11.10 9.63
CA PRO A 208 -13.53 10.28 8.43
C PRO A 208 -12.10 10.28 7.86
N ARG A 209 -11.63 9.12 7.39
CA ARG A 209 -10.33 8.97 6.72
C ARG A 209 -10.20 9.90 5.52
N ARG A 210 -9.17 10.74 5.55
CA ARG A 210 -8.88 11.76 4.54
C ARG A 210 -8.03 11.19 3.41
N TRP A 211 -8.36 11.60 2.19
CA TRP A 211 -7.49 11.36 1.04
C TRP A 211 -6.29 12.31 1.10
N ARG A 212 -5.12 11.78 0.76
CA ARG A 212 -3.87 12.52 0.60
C ARG A 212 -3.23 12.11 -0.71
N ALA A 213 -2.27 12.90 -1.18
CA ALA A 213 -1.47 12.54 -2.33
C ALA A 213 0.02 12.66 -2.05
N PHE A 214 0.80 11.74 -2.60
CA PHE A 214 2.21 11.94 -2.86
C PHE A 214 2.38 12.28 -4.34
N ILE A 215 3.19 13.29 -4.62
CA ILE A 215 3.39 13.81 -5.97
C ILE A 215 4.89 13.93 -6.19
N TRP A 216 5.36 13.33 -7.27
CA TRP A 216 6.75 13.37 -7.69
C TRP A 216 6.85 14.05 -9.03
N SER A 217 7.96 14.74 -9.24
CA SER A 217 8.30 15.38 -10.52
C SER A 217 9.73 15.02 -10.91
N ARG A 218 9.99 14.89 -12.21
CA ARG A 218 11.36 14.79 -12.75
C ARG A 218 11.63 15.86 -13.79
N GLY A 219 12.86 16.39 -13.74
CA GLY A 219 13.32 17.42 -14.65
C GLY A 219 12.55 18.75 -14.53
N HIS A 220 12.95 19.70 -15.38
CA HIS A 220 12.35 21.03 -15.39
C HIS A 220 10.86 21.00 -15.78
N ALA A 221 10.48 20.16 -16.75
CA ALA A 221 9.10 20.10 -17.23
C ALA A 221 8.12 19.66 -16.13
N GLY A 222 8.46 18.58 -15.40
CA GLY A 222 7.63 18.10 -14.29
C GLY A 222 7.54 19.11 -13.15
N ARG A 223 8.66 19.75 -12.80
CA ARG A 223 8.68 20.76 -11.73
C ARG A 223 7.77 21.94 -12.04
N ARG A 224 7.87 22.49 -13.27
CA ARG A 224 7.01 23.58 -13.74
C ARG A 224 5.53 23.19 -13.69
N GLN A 225 5.19 21.98 -14.15
CA GLN A 225 3.81 21.49 -14.12
C GLN A 225 3.25 21.43 -12.69
N VAL A 226 4.06 20.95 -11.72
CA VAL A 226 3.67 20.91 -10.30
C VAL A 226 3.55 22.30 -9.70
N GLU A 227 4.47 23.22 -10.01
CA GLU A 227 4.42 24.61 -9.53
C GLU A 227 3.17 25.36 -10.04
N GLU A 228 2.87 25.25 -11.33
CA GLU A 228 1.67 25.85 -11.91
C GLU A 228 0.38 25.27 -11.31
N ALA A 229 0.34 23.94 -11.11
CA ALA A 229 -0.78 23.29 -10.44
C ALA A 229 -0.92 23.74 -8.97
N ALA A 230 0.19 23.97 -8.27
CA ALA A 230 0.20 24.47 -6.89
C ALA A 230 -0.33 25.90 -6.80
N VAL A 231 0.04 26.79 -7.73
CA VAL A 231 -0.52 28.14 -7.81
C VAL A 231 -2.04 28.10 -8.00
N ARG A 232 -2.52 27.26 -8.93
CA ARG A 232 -3.98 27.08 -9.16
C ARG A 232 -4.69 26.52 -7.92
N ALA A 233 -4.09 25.55 -7.23
CA ALA A 233 -4.64 24.97 -6.01
C ALA A 233 -4.73 26.00 -4.87
N ALA A 234 -3.68 26.80 -4.66
CA ALA A 234 -3.63 27.84 -3.63
C ALA A 234 -4.67 28.95 -3.85
N ALA A 235 -4.85 29.40 -5.10
CA ALA A 235 -5.83 30.43 -5.44
C ALA A 235 -7.26 30.03 -5.04
N MET A 236 -7.61 28.76 -5.25
CA MET A 236 -8.95 28.24 -4.93
C MET A 236 -9.18 28.02 -3.42
N GLN A 237 -8.12 27.68 -2.66
CA GLN A 237 -8.20 27.63 -1.21
C GLN A 237 -8.54 29.00 -0.63
N GLN A 238 -7.89 30.07 -1.12
CA GLN A 238 -8.14 31.44 -0.68
C GLN A 238 -9.55 31.92 -1.00
N THR A 239 -10.12 31.53 -2.15
CA THR A 239 -11.50 31.89 -2.51
C THR A 239 -12.54 31.21 -1.62
N THR A 240 -12.24 29.99 -1.15
CA THR A 240 -13.15 29.23 -0.29
C THR A 240 -13.10 29.70 1.17
N THR A 241 -11.95 30.16 1.66
CA THR A 241 -11.81 30.75 3.00
C THR A 241 -12.32 32.20 3.10
N GLY A 242 -12.45 32.92 1.99
CA GLY A 242 -12.90 34.32 1.96
C GLY A 242 -14.42 34.51 1.92
N ILE A 243 -15.21 33.43 1.94
CA ILE A 243 -16.69 33.44 1.90
C ILE A 243 -17.28 32.96 3.26
N GLY A 244 -16.46 32.91 4.32
CA GLY A 244 -16.87 32.54 5.68
C GLY A 244 -17.16 33.74 6.56
#